data_AF-A0A060ZPE9-F1
#
_entry.id   AF-A0A060ZPE9-F1
#
_cell.length_a   1.000
_cell.length_b   1.000
_cell.length_c   1.000
_cell.angle_alpha   90.00
_cell.angle_beta   90.00
_cell.angle_gamma   90.00
#
_symmetry.space_group_name_H-M   'P 1'
#
loop_
_entity.id
_entity.type
_entity.pdbx_description
1 polymer ?
#
loop_
_entity_poly.entity_id
_entity_poly.type
_entity_poly.pdbx_seq_one_letter_code
_entity_poly.pdbx_strand_id
1 'polypeptide(L)' 'MVEAVQLRTGADLLGHARPLLRDHHANARELRFVGHRLAEALHDALRVAESRGRRLEDREETATEQS' A
#
# COMPACT_ATOMS: atom_id res chain seq x y z
N MET A 1 5.98 -0.66 -14.16
CA MET A 1 4.85 -1.41 -13.58
C MET A 1 3.96 -0.47 -12.78
N VAL A 2 2.64 -0.56 -12.94
CA VAL A 2 1.63 0.22 -12.20
C VAL A 2 1.76 0.07 -10.68
N GLU A 3 2.20 -1.09 -10.20
CA GLU A 3 2.37 -1.43 -8.78
C GLU A 3 3.36 -0.52 -8.03
N ALA A 4 4.45 -0.09 -8.67
CA ALA A 4 5.45 0.80 -8.04
C ALA A 4 4.96 2.26 -7.94
N VAL A 5 4.06 2.66 -8.84
CA VAL A 5 3.44 3.99 -8.82
C VAL A 5 2.37 4.06 -7.73
N GLN A 6 1.56 3.01 -7.57
CA GLN A 6 0.57 2.92 -6.48
C GLN A 6 1.21 2.95 -5.09
N LEU A 7 2.31 2.22 -4.89
CA LEU A 7 3.08 2.25 -3.63
C LEU A 7 3.67 3.64 -3.34
N ARG A 8 4.13 4.38 -4.37
CA ARG A 8 4.67 5.73 -4.19
C ARG A 8 3.58 6.73 -3.82
N THR A 9 2.40 6.63 -4.43
CA THR A 9 1.21 7.41 -4.06
C THR A 9 0.80 7.15 -2.60
N GLY A 10 0.88 5.90 -2.13
CA GLY A 10 0.62 5.56 -0.73
C GLY A 10 1.62 6.20 0.24
N ALA A 11 2.90 6.24 -0.11
CA ALA A 11 3.95 6.87 0.70
C ALA A 11 3.75 8.41 0.77
N ASP A 12 3.41 9.04 -0.35
CA ASP A 12 3.12 10.47 -0.40
C ASP A 12 1.89 10.81 0.46
N LEU A 13 0.85 9.99 0.39
CA LEU A 13 -0.34 10.13 1.23
C LEU A 13 0.00 10.00 2.73
N LEU A 14 0.85 9.05 3.11
CA LEU A 14 1.33 8.89 4.49
C LEU A 14 2.10 10.12 4.98
N GLY A 15 2.88 10.76 4.09
CA GLY A 15 3.56 12.02 4.36
C GLY A 15 2.59 13.16 4.68
N HIS A 16 1.48 13.27 3.94
CA HIS A 16 0.46 14.31 4.13
C HIS A 16 -0.50 14.01 5.29
N ALA A 17 -0.75 12.74 5.59
CA ALA A 17 -1.63 12.31 6.68
C ALA A 17 -1.02 12.58 8.07
N ARG A 18 0.31 12.44 8.21
CA ARG A 18 1.00 12.56 9.51
C ARG A 18 0.85 13.93 10.18
N PRO A 19 1.02 15.06 9.48
CA PRO A 19 0.76 16.38 10.05
C PRO A 19 -0.70 16.57 10.45
N LEU A 20 -1.64 16.12 9.62
CA LEU A 20 -3.08 16.24 9.89
C LEU A 20 -3.51 15.42 11.11
N LEU A 21 -2.97 14.21 11.27
CA LEU A 21 -3.23 13.36 12.45
C LEU A 21 -2.60 13.91 13.74
N ARG A 22 -1.61 14.80 13.64
CA ARG A 22 -0.99 15.49 14.78
C ARG A 22 -1.67 16.80 15.12
N ASP A 23 -2.53 17.31 14.24
CA ASP A 23 -3.28 18.53 14.47
C ASP A 23 -4.54 18.23 15.31
N HIS A 24 -4.57 18.73 16.54
CA HIS A 24 -5.71 18.59 17.44
C HIS A 24 -6.94 19.41 17.01
N HIS A 25 -6.77 20.32 16.03
CA HIS A 25 -7.85 21.09 15.43
C HIS A 25 -8.44 20.41 14.18
N ALA A 26 -7.83 19.33 13.68
CA ALA A 26 -8.35 18.60 12.54
C ALA A 26 -9.78 18.14 12.81
N ASN A 27 -10.69 18.46 11.89
CA ASN A 27 -12.09 18.15 12.10
C ASN A 27 -12.40 16.70 11.74
N ALA A 28 -13.52 16.18 12.25
CA ALA A 28 -13.90 14.79 12.05
C ALA A 28 -14.07 14.39 10.56
N ARG A 29 -14.35 15.32 9.65
CA ARG A 29 -14.44 15.05 8.21
C ARG A 29 -13.05 14.81 7.62
N GLU A 30 -12.07 15.65 7.97
CA GLU A 30 -10.69 15.52 7.50
C GLU A 30 -10.04 14.23 8.02
N LEU A 31 -10.27 13.90 9.31
CA LEU A 31 -9.80 12.65 9.90
C LEU A 31 -10.42 11.42 9.24
N ARG A 32 -11.73 11.43 8.94
CA ARG A 32 -12.40 10.34 8.21
C ARG A 32 -11.86 10.20 6.79
N PHE A 33 -11.62 11.31 6.10
CA PHE A 33 -11.05 11.31 4.75
C PHE A 33 -9.66 10.67 4.75
N VAL A 34 -8.76 11.12 5.63
CA VAL A 34 -7.41 10.55 5.74
C VAL A 34 -7.46 9.09 6.16
N GLY A 35 -8.32 8.71 7.10
CA GLY A 35 -8.50 7.31 7.49
C GLY A 35 -8.91 6.41 6.33
N HIS A 36 -9.85 6.86 5.49
CA HIS A 36 -10.26 6.12 4.29
C HIS A 36 -9.11 5.97 3.30
N ARG A 37 -8.39 7.07 3.02
CA ARG A 37 -7.25 7.06 2.09
C ARG A 37 -6.11 6.16 2.57
N LEU A 38 -5.85 6.12 3.87
CA LEU A 38 -4.86 5.22 4.46
C LEU A 38 -5.27 3.74 4.33
N ALA A 39 -6.55 3.43 4.50
CA ALA A 39 -7.07 2.08 4.32
C ALA A 39 -6.92 1.61 2.86
N GLU A 40 -7.22 2.47 1.89
CA GLU A 40 -7.00 2.19 0.46
C GLU A 40 -5.52 1.93 0.17
N ALA A 41 -4.63 2.80 0.64
CA ALA A 41 -3.19 2.65 0.42
C ALA A 41 -2.62 1.36 1.04
N LEU A 42 -3.11 0.96 2.22
CA LEU A 42 -2.71 -0.29 2.86
C LEU A 42 -3.20 -1.50 2.05
N HIS A 43 -4.43 -1.47 1.56
CA HIS A 43 -4.98 -2.54 0.72
C HIS A 43 -4.15 -2.73 -0.56
N ASP A 44 -3.82 -1.63 -1.24
CA ASP A 44 -2.97 -1.65 -2.42
C ASP A 44 -1.59 -2.24 -2.12
N ALA A 45 -0.97 -1.87 -0.99
CA ALA A 45 0.32 -2.40 -0.57
C ALA A 45 0.27 -3.91 -0.30
N LEU A 46 -0.79 -4.41 0.36
CA LEU A 46 -0.99 -5.84 0.59
C LEU A 46 -1.16 -6.62 -0.71
N ARG A 47 -1.95 -6.09 -1.66
CA ARG A 47 -2.13 -6.72 -2.98
C ARG A 47 -0.81 -6.83 -3.75
N VAL A 48 0.02 -5.79 -3.69
CA VAL A 48 1.35 -5.84 -4.33
C VAL A 48 2.26 -6.86 -3.64
N ALA A 49 2.21 -6.98 -2.31
CA ALA A 49 2.96 -7.99 -1.58
C ALA A 49 2.52 -9.42 -1.96
N GLU A 50 1.21 -9.68 -2.03
CA GLU A 50 0.65 -10.97 -2.48
C GLU A 50 1.00 -11.31 -3.93
N SER A 51 0.95 -10.33 -4.83
CA SER A 51 1.37 -10.48 -6.24
C SER A 51 2.85 -10.90 -6.33
N ARG A 52 3.70 -10.28 -5.50
CA ARG A 52 5.12 -10.63 -5.44
C ARG A 52 5.36 -12.00 -4.85
N GLY A 53 4.63 -12.39 -3.79
CA GLY A 53 4.71 -13.72 -3.20
C GLY A 53 4.40 -14.81 -4.22
N ARG A 54 3.28 -14.69 -4.94
CA ARG A 54 2.89 -15.63 -6.00
C ARG A 54 3.93 -15.76 -7.10
N ARG A 55 4.53 -14.63 -7.54
CA ARG A 55 5.60 -14.64 -8.55
C ARG A 55 6.88 -15.31 -8.08
N LEU A 56 7.15 -15.34 -6.76
CA LEU A 56 8.29 -16.06 -6.18
C LEU A 56 7.98 -17.56 -6.11
N GLU A 57 6.78 -17.94 -5.66
CA GLU A 57 6.31 -19.33 -5.61
C GLU A 57 6.31 -19.97 -7.01
N ASP A 58 5.72 -19.31 -8.03
CA ASP A 58 5.73 -19.79 -9.43
C ASP A 58 7.17 -19.97 -9.96
N ARG A 59 8.10 -19.09 -9.55
CA ARG A 59 9.51 -19.18 -9.94
C ARG A 59 10.23 -20.36 -9.28
N GLU A 60 9.85 -20.72 -8.06
CA GLU A 60 10.40 -21.88 -7.35
C GLU A 60 9.83 -23.20 -7.88
N GLU A 61 8.54 -23.24 -8.20
CA GLU A 61 7.89 -24.41 -8.82
C GLU A 61 8.48 -24.71 -10.21
N THR A 62 8.59 -23.69 -11.08
CA THR A 62 9.23 -23.84 -12.39
C THR A 62 10.71 -24.21 -12.32
N ALA A 63 11.45 -23.81 -11.28
CA ALA A 63 12.83 -24.23 -11.08
C ALA A 63 12.96 -25.68 -10.59
N THR A 64 11.95 -26.16 -9.85
CA THR A 64 11.90 -27.53 -9.33
C THR A 64 11.45 -28.53 -10.39
N GLU A 65 10.56 -28.13 -11.32
CA GLU A 65 10.13 -28.96 -12.46
C GLU A 65 11.18 -29.06 -13.59
N GLN A 66 12.16 -28.16 -13.62
CA GLN A 66 13.25 -28.13 -14.61
C GLN A 66 14.54 -28.83 -14.14
N SER A 67 14.54 -29.42 -12.94
CA SER A 67 15.65 -30.20 -12.36
C SER A 67 15.36 -31.70 -12.37
#